data_AF-F4N5L7-F1
#
_entry.id   AF-F4N5L7-F1
#
_cell.length_a   1.000
_cell.length_b   1.000
_cell.length_c   1.000
_cell.angle_alpha   90.00
_cell.angle_beta   90.00
_cell.angle_gamma   90.00
#
_symmetry.space_group_name_H-M   'P 1'
#
loop_
_entity.id
_entity.type
_entity.pdbx_description
1 polymer ?
#
loop_
_entity_poly.entity_id
_entity_poly.type
_entity_poly.pdbx_seq_one_letter_code
_entity_poly.pdbx_strand_id
1 'polypeptide(L)'
;MSAFGVFVSLLSGKPFLPQDFMESIDALTTENVAKFNTKYPQGLPETWGGEGKEFDNGVYYYSWGGVLGYNPLIEGLNNLDPLHHSLVALSLLFTKERNQNDGLVGRYSMHLGKVIRSDYQLDHVDAINQTAGMVSKDIDPVQLFVNQIELLKSKGL
;
A
#
# COMPACT_ATOMS: atom_id res chain seq x y z
N MET A 1 20.93 -10.87 -5.69
CA MET A 1 20.03 -10.12 -4.79
C MET A 1 18.62 -10.26 -5.36
N SER A 2 17.62 -10.65 -4.57
CA SER A 2 16.23 -10.73 -5.05
C SER A 2 15.69 -9.33 -5.36
N ALA A 3 14.63 -9.21 -6.16
CA ALA A 3 13.99 -7.93 -6.44
C ALA A 3 13.58 -7.19 -5.16
N PHE A 4 13.07 -7.94 -4.17
CA PHE A 4 12.74 -7.39 -2.85
C PHE A 4 13.98 -6.93 -2.07
N GLY A 5 15.09 -7.68 -2.13
CA GLY A 5 16.34 -7.26 -1.51
C GLY A 5 16.87 -5.93 -2.08
N VAL A 6 16.67 -5.68 -3.38
CA VAL A 6 16.98 -4.39 -4.01
C VAL A 6 16.06 -3.28 -3.47
N PHE A 7 14.76 -3.53 -3.36
CA PHE A 7 13.80 -2.58 -2.77
C PHE A 7 14.22 -2.17 -1.33
N VAL A 8 14.49 -3.13 -0.45
CA VAL A 8 14.92 -2.84 0.94
C VAL A 8 16.25 -2.07 0.97
N SER A 9 17.17 -2.43 0.09
CA SER A 9 18.46 -1.76 -0.04
C SER A 9 18.32 -0.28 -0.41
N LEU A 10 17.44 0.03 -1.37
CA LEU A 10 17.08 1.40 -1.75
C LEU A 10 16.36 2.13 -0.62
N LEU A 11 15.37 1.50 0.02
CA LEU A 11 14.56 2.09 1.09
C LEU A 11 15.41 2.46 2.31
N SER A 12 16.41 1.63 2.63
CA SER A 12 17.32 1.87 3.76
C SER A 12 18.37 2.95 3.47
N GLY A 13 18.53 3.40 2.22
CA GLY A 13 19.60 4.31 1.79
C GLY A 13 21.01 3.72 1.93
N LYS A 14 21.13 2.40 2.11
CA LYS A 14 22.38 1.71 2.44
C LYS A 14 22.65 0.56 1.46
N PRO A 15 23.03 0.88 0.21
CA PRO A 15 23.05 -0.08 -0.90
C PRO A 15 24.02 -1.24 -0.75
N PHE A 16 25.02 -1.10 0.13
CA PHE A 16 26.13 -2.05 0.30
C PHE A 16 26.11 -2.79 1.64
N LEU A 17 25.13 -2.55 2.50
CA LEU A 17 25.00 -3.30 3.75
C LEU A 17 24.21 -4.59 3.54
N PRO A 18 24.54 -5.67 4.27
CA PRO A 18 23.69 -6.84 4.32
C PRO A 18 22.32 -6.44 4.86
N GLN A 19 21.27 -6.83 4.14
CA GLN A 19 19.88 -6.56 4.52
C GLN A 19 19.32 -7.82 5.20
N ASP A 20 18.81 -7.66 6.41
CA ASP A 20 18.03 -8.70 7.09
C ASP A 20 16.55 -8.29 7.08
N PHE A 21 15.82 -8.81 6.08
CA PHE A 21 14.41 -8.50 5.85
C PHE A 21 13.52 -9.73 5.94
N MET A 22 14.11 -10.91 6.21
CA MET A 22 13.40 -12.20 6.12
C MET A 22 12.24 -12.26 7.11
N GLU A 23 12.48 -11.86 8.35
CA GLU A 23 11.45 -11.79 9.40
C GLU A 23 10.33 -10.79 9.04
N SER A 24 10.69 -9.66 8.42
CA SER A 24 9.70 -8.66 7.99
C SER A 24 8.79 -9.18 6.87
N ILE A 25 9.33 -9.93 5.90
CA ILE A 25 8.49 -10.56 4.88
C ILE A 25 7.67 -11.71 5.49
N ASP A 26 8.25 -12.51 6.38
CA ASP A 26 7.56 -13.66 6.96
C ASP A 26 6.26 -13.21 7.68
N ALA A 27 6.34 -12.10 8.42
CA ALA A 27 5.19 -11.47 9.06
C ALA A 27 4.08 -11.01 8.09
N LEU A 28 4.43 -10.74 6.82
CA LEU A 28 3.53 -10.23 5.78
C LEU A 28 3.02 -11.33 4.83
N THR A 29 3.40 -12.58 5.03
CA THR A 29 2.89 -13.68 4.21
C THR A 29 1.37 -13.85 4.37
N THR A 30 0.69 -14.28 3.31
CA THR A 30 -0.75 -14.58 3.36
C THR A 30 -1.12 -15.53 4.49
N GLU A 31 -0.26 -16.51 4.78
CA GLU A 31 -0.48 -17.46 5.87
C GLU A 31 -0.44 -16.77 7.25
N ASN A 32 0.58 -15.96 7.51
CA ASN A 32 0.73 -15.31 8.81
C ASN A 32 -0.28 -14.18 9.01
N VAL A 33 -0.61 -13.41 7.96
CA VAL A 33 -1.69 -12.42 8.01
C VAL A 33 -3.05 -13.09 8.21
N ALA A 34 -3.30 -14.27 7.62
CA ALA A 34 -4.54 -15.02 7.87
C ALA A 34 -4.66 -15.50 9.33
N LYS A 35 -3.55 -15.95 9.95
CA LYS A 35 -3.51 -16.29 11.38
C LYS A 35 -3.82 -15.06 12.24
N PHE A 36 -3.25 -13.90 11.90
CA PHE A 36 -3.53 -12.64 12.58
C PHE A 36 -5.01 -12.24 12.46
N ASN A 37 -5.55 -12.27 11.25
CA ASN A 37 -6.94 -11.92 10.94
C ASN A 37 -7.96 -12.84 11.64
N THR A 38 -7.63 -14.11 11.83
CA THR A 38 -8.46 -15.04 12.62
C THR A 38 -8.57 -14.61 14.08
N LYS A 39 -7.51 -14.04 14.63
CA LYS A 39 -7.48 -13.55 16.02
C LYS A 39 -8.11 -12.16 16.16
N TYR A 40 -7.97 -11.31 15.15
CA TYR A 40 -8.43 -9.91 15.16
C TYR A 40 -9.24 -9.59 13.88
N PRO A 41 -10.49 -10.05 13.78
CA PRO A 41 -11.28 -9.93 12.55
C PRO A 41 -12.00 -8.58 12.39
N GLN A 42 -11.87 -7.66 13.35
CA GLN A 42 -12.60 -6.40 13.37
C GLN A 42 -12.30 -5.55 12.13
N GLY A 43 -13.35 -5.06 11.49
CA GLY A 43 -13.23 -4.24 10.28
C GLY A 43 -12.86 -5.03 9.02
N LEU A 44 -12.60 -6.34 9.05
CA LEU A 44 -12.30 -7.08 7.82
C LEU A 44 -13.53 -7.23 6.91
N PRO A 45 -13.36 -7.22 5.57
CA PRO A 45 -14.43 -7.59 4.64
C PRO A 45 -14.82 -9.06 4.77
N GLU A 46 -16.11 -9.35 4.69
CA GLU A 46 -16.62 -10.73 4.62
C GLU A 46 -16.45 -11.37 3.23
N THR A 47 -16.26 -10.53 2.20
CA THR A 47 -16.10 -10.93 0.80
C THR A 47 -14.82 -10.33 0.22
N TRP A 48 -14.13 -11.10 -0.61
CA TRP A 48 -12.88 -10.65 -1.25
C TRP A 48 -13.12 -9.43 -2.14
N GLY A 49 -12.48 -8.31 -1.80
CA GLY A 49 -12.66 -7.02 -2.48
C GLY A 49 -13.86 -6.19 -2.02
N GLY A 50 -14.63 -6.69 -1.05
CA GLY A 50 -15.69 -5.92 -0.39
C GLY A 50 -15.14 -4.94 0.65
N GLU A 51 -16.05 -4.26 1.34
CA GLU A 51 -15.74 -3.43 2.50
C GLU A 51 -16.04 -4.20 3.80
N GLY A 52 -15.39 -3.80 4.89
CA GLY A 52 -15.74 -4.24 6.23
C GLY A 52 -16.68 -3.25 6.93
N LYS A 53 -17.00 -3.52 8.19
CA LYS A 53 -17.80 -2.59 9.00
C LYS A 53 -17.05 -1.27 9.23
N GLU A 54 -17.70 -0.16 8.90
CA GLU A 54 -17.16 1.19 9.17
C GLU A 54 -17.01 1.47 10.67
N PHE A 55 -17.88 0.89 11.51
CA PHE A 55 -17.86 1.06 12.96
C PHE A 55 -18.09 -0.29 13.64
N ASP A 56 -17.16 -0.71 14.50
CA ASP A 56 -17.24 -1.95 15.25
C ASP A 56 -16.67 -1.77 16.66
N ASN A 57 -17.43 -2.19 17.67
CA ASN A 57 -17.06 -2.11 19.09
C ASN A 57 -16.52 -0.73 19.53
N GLY A 58 -17.15 0.36 19.10
CA GLY A 58 -16.72 1.71 19.51
C GLY A 58 -15.58 2.31 18.67
N VAL A 59 -15.09 1.61 17.65
CA VAL A 59 -13.95 2.02 16.83
C VAL A 59 -14.39 2.18 15.37
N TYR A 60 -14.00 3.29 14.75
CA TYR A 60 -14.17 3.50 13.32
C TYR A 60 -13.00 2.91 12.52
N TYR A 61 -13.29 2.20 11.44
CA TYR A 61 -12.31 1.60 10.53
C TYR A 61 -12.47 2.20 9.13
N TYR A 62 -11.36 2.72 8.59
CA TYR A 62 -11.27 3.21 7.22
C TYR A 62 -10.01 2.66 6.57
N SER A 63 -10.04 2.54 5.26
CA SER A 63 -8.88 2.21 4.44
C SER A 63 -8.91 2.97 3.13
N TRP A 64 -7.73 3.19 2.57
CA TRP A 64 -7.54 3.61 1.19
C TRP A 64 -6.23 2.99 0.68
N GLY A 65 -6.03 2.99 -0.63
CA GLY A 65 -4.87 2.35 -1.23
C GLY A 65 -4.66 2.71 -2.70
N GLY A 66 -3.48 2.34 -3.18
CA GLY A 66 -3.06 2.55 -4.55
C GLY A 66 -3.15 1.30 -5.41
N VAL A 67 -3.20 1.52 -6.72
CA VAL A 67 -2.89 0.53 -7.75
C VAL A 67 -1.85 1.15 -8.68
N LEU A 68 -0.74 0.43 -8.83
CA LEU A 68 0.33 0.79 -9.74
C LEU A 68 -0.14 0.53 -11.18
N GLY A 69 -0.40 1.62 -11.90
CA GLY A 69 -0.85 1.63 -13.29
C GLY A 69 0.26 2.08 -14.24
N TYR A 70 1.44 1.45 -14.15
CA TYR A 70 2.68 1.98 -14.74
C TYR A 70 2.50 2.45 -16.18
N ASN A 71 2.63 3.76 -16.38
CA ASN A 71 2.65 4.36 -17.70
C ASN A 71 3.67 5.52 -17.70
N PRO A 72 4.82 5.35 -18.37
CA PRO A 72 5.92 6.32 -18.29
C PRO A 72 5.55 7.72 -18.80
N LEU A 73 4.48 7.84 -19.59
CA LEU A 73 3.98 9.12 -20.08
C LEU A 73 3.28 9.96 -19.01
N ILE A 74 2.84 9.34 -17.91
CA ILE A 74 2.04 9.99 -16.85
C ILE A 74 2.66 9.88 -15.45
N GLU A 75 3.68 9.03 -15.23
CA GLU A 75 4.38 8.89 -13.94
C GLU A 75 5.10 10.17 -13.47
N GLY A 76 5.37 11.14 -14.36
CA GLY A 76 6.01 12.40 -13.97
C GLY A 76 7.41 12.20 -13.37
N LEU A 77 7.62 12.69 -12.13
CA LEU A 77 8.88 12.56 -11.41
C LEU A 77 9.16 11.13 -10.94
N ASN A 78 8.13 10.28 -10.83
CA ASN A 78 8.28 8.89 -10.38
C ASN A 78 9.15 8.05 -11.35
N ASN A 79 9.19 8.45 -12.62
CA ASN A 79 10.12 7.89 -13.61
C ASN A 79 11.61 8.00 -13.20
N LEU A 80 11.95 8.93 -12.30
CA LEU A 80 13.31 9.15 -11.82
C LEU A 80 13.57 8.48 -10.47
N ASP A 81 12.55 7.88 -9.83
CA ASP A 81 12.67 7.24 -8.52
C ASP A 81 13.07 5.75 -8.66
N PRO A 82 14.27 5.34 -8.21
CA PRO A 82 14.66 3.93 -8.20
C PRO A 82 13.73 3.04 -7.35
N LEU A 83 13.10 3.58 -6.29
CA LEU A 83 12.15 2.83 -5.48
C LEU A 83 10.89 2.49 -6.28
N HIS A 84 10.36 3.44 -7.06
CA HIS A 84 9.24 3.21 -7.96
C HIS A 84 9.54 2.07 -8.95
N HIS A 85 10.67 2.11 -9.64
CA HIS A 85 11.06 1.05 -10.58
C HIS A 85 11.13 -0.33 -9.92
N SER A 86 11.58 -0.39 -8.67
CA SER A 86 11.61 -1.65 -7.92
C SER A 86 10.20 -2.16 -7.58
N LEU A 87 9.25 -1.28 -7.26
CA LEU A 87 7.85 -1.61 -7.04
C LEU A 87 7.13 -2.01 -8.32
N VAL A 88 7.43 -1.34 -9.44
CA VAL A 88 6.97 -1.78 -10.78
C VAL A 88 7.42 -3.21 -11.02
N ALA A 89 8.69 -3.56 -10.79
CA ALA A 89 9.19 -4.92 -10.98
C ALA A 89 8.51 -5.94 -10.05
N LEU A 90 8.31 -5.60 -8.76
CA LEU A 90 7.63 -6.46 -7.79
C LEU A 90 6.16 -6.67 -8.15
N SER A 91 5.48 -5.64 -8.68
CA SER A 91 4.09 -5.74 -9.14
C SER A 91 3.89 -6.83 -10.18
N LEU A 92 4.92 -7.10 -10.99
CA LEU A 92 4.87 -8.11 -12.04
C LEU A 92 4.85 -9.54 -11.49
N LEU A 93 5.28 -9.73 -10.24
CA LEU A 93 5.37 -11.03 -9.57
C LEU A 93 4.08 -11.45 -8.86
N PHE A 94 3.07 -10.56 -8.80
CA PHE A 94 1.77 -10.87 -8.20
C PHE A 94 1.03 -11.95 -9.00
N THR A 95 0.42 -12.91 -8.30
CA THR A 95 -0.35 -13.99 -8.94
C THR A 95 -1.86 -13.70 -8.92
N LYS A 96 -2.44 -13.47 -7.73
CA LYS A 96 -3.89 -13.28 -7.55
C LYS A 96 -4.37 -11.90 -8.01
N GLU A 97 -3.60 -10.86 -7.69
CA GLU A 97 -3.95 -9.44 -7.94
C GLU A 97 -2.97 -8.78 -8.93
N ARG A 98 -2.57 -9.55 -9.96
CA ARG A 98 -1.52 -9.17 -10.90
C ARG A 98 -1.65 -7.77 -11.51
N ASN A 99 -2.88 -7.33 -11.78
CA ASN A 99 -3.17 -6.06 -12.44
C ASN A 99 -3.77 -5.00 -11.50
N GLN A 100 -3.78 -5.26 -10.19
CA GLN A 100 -4.36 -4.36 -9.20
C GLN A 100 -3.61 -4.48 -7.87
N ASN A 101 -2.36 -4.06 -7.85
CA ASN A 101 -1.50 -4.02 -6.66
C ASN A 101 -0.62 -2.78 -6.73
N ASP A 102 -0.04 -2.38 -5.60
CA ASP A 102 0.83 -1.20 -5.49
C ASP A 102 2.33 -1.53 -5.56
N GLY A 103 2.66 -2.77 -5.96
CA GLY A 103 4.01 -3.31 -5.94
C GLY A 103 4.35 -4.15 -4.71
N LEU A 104 3.63 -4.02 -3.58
CA LEU A 104 3.84 -4.84 -2.36
C LEU A 104 2.58 -5.50 -1.82
N VAL A 105 1.42 -4.89 -2.01
CA VAL A 105 0.13 -5.39 -1.53
C VAL A 105 -0.91 -5.32 -2.67
N GLY A 106 -1.77 -6.33 -2.75
CA GLY A 106 -2.87 -6.35 -3.70
C GLY A 106 -4.03 -5.47 -3.24
N ARG A 107 -4.74 -4.83 -4.17
CA ARG A 107 -5.83 -3.89 -3.91
C ARG A 107 -6.83 -4.41 -2.88
N TYR A 108 -7.36 -5.61 -3.12
CA TYR A 108 -8.38 -6.19 -2.24
C TYR A 108 -7.80 -6.65 -0.91
N SER A 109 -6.51 -7.00 -0.86
CA SER A 109 -5.81 -7.28 0.39
C SER A 109 -5.63 -6.07 1.30
N MET A 110 -5.79 -4.83 0.80
CA MET A 110 -5.68 -3.60 1.60
C MET A 110 -6.99 -3.22 2.32
N HIS A 111 -8.10 -3.85 1.97
CA HIS A 111 -9.43 -3.41 2.43
C HIS A 111 -9.63 -3.68 3.94
N LEU A 112 -9.94 -2.60 4.67
CA LEU A 112 -10.29 -2.60 6.09
C LEU A 112 -11.36 -1.53 6.37
N GLY A 113 -12.45 -1.90 7.02
CA GLY A 113 -13.59 -1.04 7.30
C GLY A 113 -14.20 -0.45 6.03
N LYS A 114 -14.57 0.83 6.09
CA LYS A 114 -15.03 1.60 4.93
C LYS A 114 -13.85 1.91 4.02
N VAL A 115 -13.91 1.50 2.76
CA VAL A 115 -12.87 1.76 1.77
C VAL A 115 -13.16 3.11 1.12
N ILE A 116 -12.38 4.13 1.48
CA ILE A 116 -12.52 5.48 0.91
C ILE A 116 -12.27 5.44 -0.59
N ARG A 117 -11.17 4.79 -0.98
CA ARG A 117 -10.81 4.44 -2.37
C ARG A 117 -9.55 3.58 -2.37
N SER A 118 -9.52 2.51 -3.17
CA SER A 118 -8.39 1.56 -3.24
C SER A 118 -7.71 1.49 -4.61
N ASP A 119 -7.97 2.46 -5.50
CA ASP A 119 -7.42 2.55 -6.85
C ASP A 119 -6.90 3.94 -7.20
N TYR A 120 -6.27 4.61 -6.23
CA TYR A 120 -5.42 5.75 -6.55
C TYR A 120 -4.26 5.29 -7.43
N GLN A 121 -3.80 6.13 -8.37
CA GLN A 121 -2.58 5.84 -9.14
C GLN A 121 -1.36 6.15 -8.27
N LEU A 122 -1.09 5.23 -7.35
CA LEU A 122 0.00 5.29 -6.38
C LEU A 122 0.61 3.90 -6.30
N ASP A 123 1.95 3.83 -6.26
CA ASP A 123 2.63 2.67 -5.72
C ASP A 123 2.65 2.69 -4.18
N HIS A 124 3.28 1.68 -3.58
CA HIS A 124 3.28 1.52 -2.13
C HIS A 124 3.95 2.68 -1.37
N VAL A 125 5.00 3.29 -1.92
CA VAL A 125 5.76 4.35 -1.24
C VAL A 125 5.28 5.75 -1.64
N ASP A 126 4.63 5.88 -2.79
CA ASP A 126 3.87 7.09 -3.15
C ASP A 126 2.82 7.42 -2.07
N ALA A 127 2.17 6.41 -1.49
CA ALA A 127 1.17 6.58 -0.44
C ALA A 127 1.68 7.33 0.80
N ILE A 128 2.99 7.32 1.03
CA ILE A 128 3.68 8.06 2.10
C ILE A 128 4.56 9.19 1.57
N ASN A 129 4.26 9.67 0.35
CA ASN A 129 4.95 10.77 -0.32
C ASN A 129 6.45 10.52 -0.55
N GLN A 130 6.84 9.27 -0.74
CA GLN A 130 8.20 8.88 -1.06
C GLN A 130 8.36 8.58 -2.56
N THR A 131 9.54 8.83 -3.13
CA THR A 131 10.71 9.42 -2.46
C THR A 131 10.69 10.94 -2.49
N ALA A 132 10.75 11.58 -1.31
CA ALA A 132 10.84 13.04 -1.18
C ALA A 132 9.84 13.86 -2.04
N GLY A 133 8.63 13.32 -2.24
CA GLY A 133 7.56 13.95 -3.04
C GLY A 133 7.62 13.69 -4.55
N MET A 134 8.46 12.78 -5.04
CA MET A 134 8.52 12.38 -6.45
C MET A 134 7.39 11.40 -6.84
N VAL A 135 6.15 11.76 -6.54
CA VAL A 135 4.98 10.91 -6.76
C VAL A 135 4.29 11.18 -8.10
N SER A 136 3.33 10.34 -8.49
CA SER A 136 2.51 10.53 -9.69
C SER A 136 1.82 11.91 -9.71
N LYS A 137 1.71 12.50 -10.91
CA LYS A 137 1.34 13.91 -11.11
C LYS A 137 -0.08 14.26 -10.65
N ASP A 138 -1.01 13.31 -10.73
CA ASP A 138 -2.44 13.59 -10.62
C ASP A 138 -2.99 13.37 -9.20
N ILE A 139 -2.21 12.78 -8.30
CA ILE A 139 -2.61 12.50 -6.92
C ILE A 139 -1.62 13.17 -5.97
N ASP A 140 -2.15 13.96 -5.03
CA ASP A 140 -1.39 14.49 -3.90
C ASP A 140 -1.61 13.58 -2.66
N PRO A 141 -0.62 12.76 -2.26
CA PRO A 141 -0.75 11.89 -1.09
C PRO A 141 -0.96 12.70 0.20
N VAL A 142 -0.38 13.89 0.32
CA VAL A 142 -0.55 14.75 1.50
C VAL A 142 -2.02 15.18 1.61
N GLN A 143 -2.66 15.51 0.49
CA GLN A 143 -4.08 15.87 0.48
C GLN A 143 -4.97 14.69 0.92
N LEU A 144 -4.58 13.44 0.67
CA LEU A 144 -5.35 12.27 1.16
C LEU A 144 -5.40 12.25 2.70
N PHE A 145 -4.29 12.56 3.38
CA PHE A 145 -4.27 12.69 4.84
C PHE A 145 -5.07 13.90 5.34
N VAL A 146 -5.01 15.04 4.64
CA VAL A 146 -5.83 16.23 4.98
C VAL A 146 -7.32 15.89 4.90
N ASN A 147 -7.76 15.23 3.82
CA ASN A 147 -9.14 14.79 3.65
C ASN A 147 -9.55 13.79 4.75
N GLN A 148 -8.64 12.90 5.17
CA GLN A 148 -8.90 11.98 6.28
C GLN A 148 -9.14 12.72 7.59
N ILE A 149 -8.39 13.78 7.88
CA ILE A 149 -8.59 14.61 9.09
C ILE A 149 -9.98 15.27 9.06
N GLU A 150 -10.39 15.81 7.91
CA GLU A 150 -11.73 16.39 7.75
C GLU A 150 -12.84 15.34 7.93
N LEU A 151 -12.65 14.14 7.38
CA LEU A 151 -13.55 13.01 7.57
C LEU A 151 -13.69 12.65 9.05
N LEU A 152 -12.57 12.48 9.77
CA LEU A 152 -12.57 12.14 11.20
C LEU A 152 -13.26 13.23 12.03
N LYS A 153 -12.95 14.51 11.76
CA LYS A 153 -13.62 15.64 12.40
C LYS A 153 -15.13 15.63 12.17
N SER A 154 -15.59 15.29 10.96
CA SER A 154 -17.02 15.17 10.64
C SER A 154 -17.74 14.06 11.41
N LYS A 155 -16.98 13.08 11.93
CA LYS A 155 -17.46 11.99 12.79
C LYS A 155 -17.37 12.31 14.28
N GLY A 156 -16.91 13.51 14.64
CA GLY A 156 -16.70 13.92 16.03
C GLY A 156 -15.46 13.31 16.69
N LEU A 157 -14.47 12.91 15.89
CA LEU A 157 -13.15 12.42 16.32
C LEU A 157 -12.09 13.51 16.23
#